data_AF-A0AAE0DNV2-F1
#
_entry.id   AF-A0AAE0DNV2-F1
#
_cell.length_a   1.000
_cell.length_b   1.000
_cell.length_c   1.000
_cell.angle_alpha   90.00
_cell.angle_beta   90.00
_cell.angle_gamma   90.00
#
_symmetry.space_group_name_H-M   'P 1'
#
loop_
_entity.id
_entity.type
_entity.pdbx_description
1 polymer ?
#
loop_
_entity_poly.entity_id
_entity_poly.type
_entity_poly.pdbx_seq_one_letter_code
_entity_poly.pdbx_strand_id
1 'polypeptide(L)'
;MFRRRFRMVRSLFLRIVNAMGTSENFFVQRRDSVGRLGLSALQKITTVFRMLAYGLPVDATDEYIKIGESTAIESLKRFCRAVMEEFTDDYLRSPNTTDVARLLRIG
;
A
#
# COMPACT_ATOMS: atom_id res chain seq x y z
N MET A 1 3.49 18.04 -5.02
CA MET A 1 3.21 17.60 -3.63
C MET A 1 3.28 16.08 -3.44
N PHE A 2 2.54 15.27 -4.23
CA PHE A 2 2.46 13.80 -4.06
C PHE A 2 3.83 13.08 -4.04
N ARG A 3 4.65 13.27 -5.09
CA ARG A 3 5.99 12.65 -5.18
C ARG A 3 6.89 12.96 -3.98
N ARG A 4 6.77 14.14 -3.36
CA ARG A 4 7.58 14.50 -2.18
C ARG A 4 7.16 13.71 -0.92
N ARG A 5 5.87 13.39 -0.79
CA ARG A 5 5.32 12.67 0.38
C ARG A 5 5.50 11.16 0.29
N PHE A 6 5.29 10.59 -0.90
CA PHE A 6 5.33 9.14 -1.08
C PHE A 6 6.59 8.64 -1.78
N ARG A 7 7.48 9.55 -2.21
CA ARG A 7 8.69 9.24 -3.01
C ARG A 7 8.43 8.39 -4.26
N MET A 8 7.18 8.40 -4.75
CA MET A 8 6.73 7.61 -5.89
C MET A 8 5.77 8.40 -6.78
N VAL A 9 5.60 7.93 -8.01
CA VAL A 9 4.64 8.50 -8.96
C VAL A 9 3.20 8.12 -8.59
N ARG A 10 2.25 9.05 -8.80
CA ARG A 10 0.85 8.85 -8.43
C ARG A 10 0.21 7.65 -9.13
N SER A 11 0.55 7.42 -10.39
CA SER A 11 0.04 6.28 -11.16
C SER A 11 0.44 4.93 -10.56
N LEU A 12 1.68 4.79 -10.09
CA LEU A 12 2.14 3.59 -9.41
C LEU A 12 1.41 3.37 -8.08
N PHE A 13 1.22 4.44 -7.30
CA PHE A 13 0.47 4.35 -6.06
C PHE A 13 -0.98 3.89 -6.29
N LEU A 14 -1.66 4.45 -7.29
CA LEU A 14 -3.03 4.06 -7.62
C LEU A 14 -3.09 2.62 -8.16
N ARG A 15 -2.08 2.16 -8.92
CA ARG A 15 -1.98 0.76 -9.35
C ARG A 15 -1.89 -0.18 -8.15
N ILE A 16 -1.07 0.17 -7.15
CA ILE A 16 -0.97 -0.62 -5.91
C ILE A 16 -2.30 -0.61 -5.15
N VAL A 17 -2.94 0.55 -4.98
CA VAL A 17 -4.25 0.65 -4.31
C VAL A 17 -5.31 -0.23 -4.99
N ASN A 18 -5.33 -0.23 -6.33
CA ASN A 18 -6.27 -1.04 -7.09
C ASN A 18 -5.98 -2.55 -6.97
N ALA A 19 -4.70 -2.94 -7.05
CA ALA A 19 -4.28 -4.32 -6.87
C ALA A 19 -4.71 -4.85 -5.50
N MET A 20 -4.37 -4.13 -4.42
CA MET A 20 -4.74 -4.50 -3.05
C MET A 20 -6.26 -4.54 -2.82
N GLY A 21 -7.00 -3.62 -3.45
CA GLY A 21 -8.46 -3.57 -3.37
C GLY A 21 -9.15 -4.73 -4.09
N THR A 22 -8.47 -5.37 -5.04
CA THR A 22 -8.98 -6.51 -5.81
C THR A 22 -8.55 -7.83 -5.18
N SER A 23 -7.31 -7.91 -4.69
CA SER A 23 -6.70 -9.14 -4.16
C SER A 23 -7.15 -9.46 -2.74
N GLU A 24 -7.33 -8.46 -1.88
CA GLU A 24 -7.65 -8.67 -0.48
C GLU A 24 -8.91 -7.94 -0.04
N ASN A 25 -9.92 -8.75 0.33
CA ASN A 25 -11.22 -8.31 0.82
C ASN A 25 -11.18 -7.31 1.98
N PHE A 26 -10.08 -7.28 2.75
CA PHE A 26 -9.88 -6.33 3.84
C PHE A 26 -9.76 -4.88 3.34
N PHE A 27 -9.18 -4.64 2.17
CA PHE A 27 -9.03 -3.27 1.64
C PHE A 27 -10.30 -2.75 0.98
N VAL A 28 -11.23 -3.63 0.61
CA VAL A 28 -12.56 -3.23 0.12
C VAL A 28 -13.29 -2.45 1.22
N GLN A 29 -13.76 -1.25 0.89
CA GLN A 29 -14.53 -0.43 1.82
C GLN A 29 -15.89 -1.08 2.06
N ARG A 30 -16.23 -1.33 3.32
CA ARG A 30 -17.49 -1.96 3.74
C ARG A 30 -18.19 -1.10 4.77
N ARG A 31 -19.51 -1.30 4.92
CA ARG A 31 -20.27 -0.72 6.02
C ARG A 31 -20.06 -1.54 7.29
N ASP A 32 -19.96 -0.86 8.42
CA ASP A 32 -19.95 -1.50 9.74
C ASP A 32 -21.34 -2.00 10.14
N SER A 33 -21.44 -2.65 11.30
CA SER A 33 -22.71 -3.18 11.83
C SER A 33 -23.77 -2.11 12.12
N VAL A 34 -23.37 -0.84 12.20
CA VAL A 34 -24.25 0.33 12.40
C VAL A 34 -24.55 1.03 11.06
N GLY A 35 -24.08 0.47 9.94
CA GLY A 35 -24.30 0.97 8.60
C GLY A 35 -23.40 2.12 8.18
N ARG A 36 -22.39 2.50 8.97
CA ARG A 36 -21.43 3.58 8.63
C ARG A 36 -20.37 3.04 7.70
N LEU A 37 -19.95 3.83 6.72
CA LEU A 37 -18.84 3.46 5.83
C LEU A 37 -17.54 3.41 6.63
N GLY A 38 -16.90 2.24 6.64
CA GLY A 38 -15.58 2.06 7.22
C GLY A 38 -14.47 2.72 6.39
N LEU A 39 -13.22 2.52 6.81
CA LEU A 39 -12.05 3.08 6.12
C LEU A 39 -11.91 2.53 4.70
N SER A 40 -11.63 3.43 3.76
CA SER A 40 -11.35 3.09 2.36
C SER A 40 -9.98 2.44 2.18
N ALA A 41 -9.81 1.69 1.07
CA ALA A 41 -8.50 1.18 0.64
C ALA A 41 -7.45 2.29 0.60
N LEU A 42 -7.83 3.48 0.09
CA LEU A 42 -6.94 4.62 -0.02
C LEU A 42 -6.45 5.09 1.34
N GLN A 43 -7.32 5.18 2.35
CA GLN A 43 -6.94 5.56 3.71
C GLN A 43 -5.98 4.52 4.30
N LYS A 44 -6.35 3.23 4.26
CA LYS A 44 -5.53 2.14 4.82
C LYS A 44 -4.14 2.08 4.18
N ILE A 45 -4.07 2.12 2.86
CA ILE A 45 -2.81 2.02 2.11
C ILE A 45 -1.97 3.28 2.28
N THR A 46 -2.59 4.46 2.37
CA THR A 46 -1.87 5.70 2.70
C THR A 46 -1.21 5.61 4.07
N THR A 47 -1.91 5.05 5.07
CA THR A 47 -1.33 4.80 6.40
C THR A 47 -0.10 3.91 6.30
N VAL A 48 -0.21 2.78 5.58
CA VAL A 48 0.90 1.83 5.39
C VAL A 48 2.11 2.49 4.74
N PHE A 49 1.93 3.23 3.65
CA PHE A 49 3.05 3.93 3.00
C PHE A 49 3.70 4.97 3.91
N ARG A 50 2.93 5.65 4.77
CA ARG A 50 3.50 6.59 5.75
C ARG A 50 4.31 5.88 6.82
N MET A 51 3.81 4.75 7.34
CA MET A 51 4.56 3.91 8.28
C MET A 51 5.89 3.44 7.67
N LEU A 52 5.84 2.94 6.42
CA LEU A 52 7.03 2.44 5.72
C LEU A 52 8.02 3.54 5.33
N ALA A 53 7.54 4.69 4.85
CA ALA A 53 8.40 5.76 4.35
C ALA A 53 9.13 6.55 5.45
N TYR A 54 8.51 6.66 6.62
CA TYR A 54 8.99 7.51 7.70
C TYR A 54 9.38 6.75 8.97
N GLY A 55 9.13 5.42 9.03
CA GLY A 55 9.32 4.64 10.26
C GLY A 55 8.46 5.13 11.41
N LEU A 56 7.31 5.75 11.10
CA LEU A 56 6.47 6.40 12.10
C LEU A 56 5.91 5.37 13.07
N PRO A 57 5.92 5.67 14.39
CA PRO A 57 5.17 4.88 15.35
C PRO A 57 3.68 4.96 15.01
N VAL A 58 2.98 3.86 15.27
CA VAL A 58 1.63 3.64 14.74
C VAL A 58 0.63 4.66 15.31
N ASP A 59 0.87 5.10 16.55
CA ASP A 59 0.12 6.15 17.25
C ASP A 59 0.17 7.51 16.54
N ALA A 60 1.29 7.88 15.91
CA ALA A 60 1.43 9.12 15.15
C ALA A 60 0.64 9.13 13.83
N THR A 61 0.12 7.97 13.40
CA THR A 61 -0.72 7.89 12.20
C THR A 61 -2.18 8.32 12.44
N ASP A 62 -2.63 8.33 13.70
CA ASP A 62 -3.98 8.74 14.08
C ASP A 62 -4.23 10.24 13.79
N GLU A 63 -3.20 11.08 13.98
CA GLU A 63 -3.29 12.54 13.79
C GLU A 63 -3.67 12.94 12.35
N TYR A 64 -3.35 12.12 11.35
CA TYR A 64 -3.56 12.46 9.93
C TYR A 64 -4.71 11.74 9.26
N ILE A 65 -4.92 10.46 9.56
CA ILE A 65 -5.88 9.60 8.84
C ILE A 65 -7.03 9.16 9.76
N LYS A 66 -6.94 9.42 11.07
CA LYS A 66 -7.89 8.98 12.10
C LYS A 66 -8.15 7.48 12.01
N ILE A 67 -7.08 6.71 12.17
CA ILE A 67 -7.07 5.26 12.05
C ILE A 67 -6.58 4.67 13.37
N GLY A 68 -7.36 3.75 13.94
CA GLY A 68 -6.96 3.08 15.17
C GLY A 68 -5.68 2.26 14.96
N GLU A 69 -4.80 2.27 15.95
CA GLU A 69 -3.50 1.59 15.94
C GLU A 69 -3.60 0.13 15.46
N SER A 70 -4.55 -0.62 16.03
CA SER A 70 -4.78 -2.03 15.65
C SER A 70 -5.12 -2.20 14.17
N THR A 71 -5.88 -1.26 13.59
CA THR A 71 -6.24 -1.27 12.18
C THR A 71 -5.07 -0.86 11.30
N ALA A 72 -4.21 0.05 11.76
CA ALA A 72 -2.99 0.44 11.05
C ALA A 72 -1.96 -0.72 11.01
N ILE A 73 -1.73 -1.40 12.14
CA ILE A 73 -0.85 -2.59 12.21
C ILE A 73 -1.40 -3.71 11.32
N GLU A 74 -2.70 -3.99 11.41
CA GLU A 74 -3.32 -5.04 10.59
C GLU A 74 -3.26 -4.68 9.09
N SER A 75 -3.47 -3.41 8.74
CA SER A 75 -3.31 -2.93 7.36
C SER A 75 -1.89 -3.15 6.85
N LEU A 76 -0.87 -2.90 7.67
CA LEU A 76 0.53 -3.12 7.30
C LEU A 76 0.83 -4.60 7.06
N LYS A 77 0.40 -5.49 7.97
CA LYS A 77 0.61 -6.94 7.84
C LYS A 77 -0.04 -7.49 6.57
N ARG A 78 -1.30 -7.13 6.35
CA ARG A 78 -2.09 -7.52 5.19
C ARG A 78 -1.51 -7.00 3.89
N PHE A 79 -1.13 -5.73 3.87
CA PHE A 79 -0.44 -5.11 2.74
C PHE A 79 0.84 -5.85 2.38
N CYS A 80 1.72 -6.15 3.34
CA CYS A 80 2.96 -6.86 3.06
C CYS A 80 2.71 -8.24 2.45
N ARG A 81 1.73 -8.99 2.99
CA ARG A 81 1.34 -10.30 2.43
C ARG A 81 0.81 -10.15 1.00
N ALA A 82 -0.17 -9.28 0.80
CA ALA A 82 -0.77 -9.08 -0.52
C ALA A 82 0.24 -8.56 -1.55
N VAL A 83 1.21 -7.74 -1.14
CA VAL A 83 2.31 -7.29 -2.02
C VAL A 83 3.21 -8.46 -2.42
N MET A 84 3.55 -9.35 -1.48
CA MET A 84 4.31 -10.55 -1.83
C MET A 84 3.51 -11.44 -2.78
N GLU A 85 2.23 -11.67 -2.53
CA GLU A 85 1.40 -12.52 -3.40
C GLU A 85 1.23 -11.92 -4.81
N GLU A 86 0.98 -10.61 -4.93
CA GLU A 86 0.70 -9.95 -6.21
C GLU A 86 1.94 -9.60 -7.03
N PHE A 87 3.07 -9.32 -6.37
CA PHE A 87 4.23 -8.74 -7.05
C PHE A 87 5.49 -9.60 -6.99
N THR A 88 5.46 -10.78 -6.37
CA THR A 88 6.67 -11.63 -6.30
C THR A 88 7.17 -12.04 -7.66
N ASP A 89 6.29 -12.56 -8.51
CA ASP A 89 6.67 -13.10 -9.82
C ASP A 89 7.17 -12.02 -10.78
N ASP A 90 6.70 -10.78 -10.61
CA ASP A 90 7.11 -9.65 -11.45
C ASP A 90 8.36 -8.94 -10.91
N TYR A 91 8.45 -8.74 -9.59
CA TYR A 91 9.36 -7.75 -9.00
C TYR A 91 10.18 -8.26 -7.80
N LEU A 92 9.75 -9.29 -7.08
CA LEU A 92 10.50 -9.84 -5.93
C LEU A 92 11.18 -11.18 -6.28
N ARG A 93 11.66 -11.27 -7.51
CA ARG A 93 12.48 -12.38 -8.03
C ARG A 93 13.82 -11.88 -8.54
N SER A 94 14.74 -12.80 -8.81
CA SER A 94 15.98 -12.45 -9.52
C SER A 94 15.67 -11.87 -10.91
N PRO A 95 16.38 -10.80 -11.33
CA PRO A 95 16.21 -10.21 -12.66
C PRO A 95 16.46 -11.24 -13.76
N ASN A 96 15.61 -11.27 -14.78
CA ASN A 96 15.82 -12.07 -15.98
C ASN A 96 16.48 -11.22 -17.08
N THR A 97 16.81 -11.85 -18.20
CA THR A 97 17.45 -11.16 -19.34
C THR A 97 16.65 -9.97 -19.86
N THR A 98 15.31 -10.06 -19.83
CA THR A 98 14.40 -8.96 -20.22
C THR A 98 14.49 -7.78 -19.25
N ASP A 99 14.54 -8.05 -17.95
CA ASP A 99 14.69 -7.02 -16.91
C ASP A 99 16.03 -6.30 -17.06
N VAL A 100 17.12 -7.04 -17.26
CA VAL A 100 18.46 -6.49 -17.47
C VAL A 100 18.51 -5.63 -18.74
N ALA A 101 17.97 -6.13 -19.86
CA ALA A 101 17.93 -5.37 -21.11
C ALA A 101 17.10 -4.08 -20.96
N ARG A 102 15.98 -4.14 -20.23
CA ARG A 102 15.17 -2.95 -19.94
C ARG A 102 15.93 -1.93 -19.09
N LEU A 103 16.67 -2.37 -18.07
CA LEU A 103 17.48 -1.49 -17.22
C LEU A 103 18.58 -0.80 -18.04
N LEU A 104 19.29 -1.55 -18.90
CA LEU A 104 20.33 -1.03 -19.79
C LEU A 104 19.83 0.00 -20.81
N ARG A 105 18.53 -0.01 -21.14
CA ARG A 105 17.92 0.95 -22.07
C ARG A 105 17.45 2.25 -21.39
N ILE A 106 17.34 2.24 -20.06
CA ILE A 106 16.87 3.39 -19.27
C ILE A 106 18.06 4.17 -18.67
N GLY A 107 19.20 3.50 -18.47
CA GLY A 107 20.47 4.15 -18.09
C GLY A 107 21.12 4.86 -19.28
#